data_AF-A0A0D2KNU2-F1
#
_entry.id   AF-A0A0D2KNU2-F1
#
_cell.length_a   1.000
_cell.length_b   1.000
_cell.length_c   1.000
_cell.angle_alpha   90.00
_cell.angle_beta   90.00
_cell.angle_gamma   90.00
#
_symmetry.space_group_name_H-M   'P 1'
#
loop_
_entity.id
_entity.type
_entity.pdbx_description
1 polymer ?
#
loop_
_entity_poly.entity_id
_entity_poly.type
_entity_poly.pdbx_seq_one_letter_code
_entity_poly.pdbx_strand_id
1 'polypeptide(L)'
;MQSLRSSSLATRAFAPAQTGRRAAVVVRVKPTAAGDYRALSAEELIQKAASLKAEYTKLQYLKRTRGKVTNPETLQDQADDGIAPKGHEFKHARRQLSQVLTVLREKQIADGLSRKDARKIEKEAAVAGGFGRF
;
A
#
# COMPACT_ATOMS: atom_id res chain seq x y z
N MET A 1 -59.12 55.09 17.21
CA MET A 1 -57.80 55.62 17.58
C MET A 1 -56.99 54.52 18.24
N GLN A 2 -55.71 54.43 17.86
CA GLN A 2 -54.82 53.28 18.00
C GLN A 2 -54.38 53.06 19.47
N SER A 3 -54.31 51.80 19.91
CA SER A 3 -53.61 51.41 21.13
C SER A 3 -52.70 50.22 20.81
N LEU A 4 -51.43 50.53 20.56
CA LEU A 4 -50.33 49.59 20.34
C LEU A 4 -50.06 48.82 21.64
N ARG A 5 -50.21 47.49 21.62
CA ARG A 5 -49.64 46.61 22.64
C ARG A 5 -48.39 45.94 22.08
N SER A 6 -47.28 46.26 22.71
CA SER A 6 -45.93 45.77 22.48
C SER A 6 -45.83 44.25 22.64
N SER A 7 -45.42 43.55 21.58
CA SER A 7 -44.96 42.16 21.64
C SER A 7 -43.45 42.14 21.92
N SER A 8 -43.07 41.77 23.14
CA SER A 8 -41.70 41.35 23.46
C SER A 8 -41.72 39.89 23.92
N LEU A 9 -40.54 39.24 23.88
CA LEU A 9 -40.22 37.84 24.24
C LEU A 9 -40.28 36.86 23.03
N ALA A 10 -39.28 36.05 22.71
CA ALA A 10 -37.94 35.85 23.24
C ALA A 10 -37.11 35.12 22.17
N THR A 11 -35.93 35.64 21.82
CA THR A 11 -34.93 34.94 21.01
C THR A 11 -34.28 33.86 21.87
N ARG A 12 -34.58 32.58 21.61
CA ARG A 12 -33.81 31.46 22.16
C ARG A 12 -32.41 31.47 21.52
N ALA A 13 -31.40 31.78 22.32
CA ALA A 13 -30.00 31.65 21.94
C ALA A 13 -29.68 30.16 21.67
N PHE A 14 -29.25 29.87 20.45
CA PHE A 14 -28.77 28.54 20.05
C PHE A 14 -27.32 28.39 20.55
N ALA A 15 -27.11 27.65 21.63
CA ALA A 15 -25.76 27.31 22.09
C ALA A 15 -25.13 26.30 21.11
N PRO A 16 -23.89 26.52 20.62
CA PRO A 16 -23.23 25.54 19.77
C PRO A 16 -22.87 24.30 20.61
N ALA A 17 -23.40 23.15 20.19
CA ALA A 17 -23.07 21.85 20.76
C ALA A 17 -21.54 21.64 20.70
N GLN A 18 -20.94 21.39 21.86
CA GLN A 18 -19.52 21.07 21.97
C GLN A 18 -19.23 19.83 21.14
N THR A 19 -18.51 20.03 20.03
CA THR A 19 -17.99 18.97 19.18
C THR A 19 -16.98 18.18 19.98
N GLY A 20 -17.45 17.05 20.55
CA GLY A 20 -16.60 16.04 21.16
C GLY A 20 -15.47 15.69 20.19
N ARG A 21 -14.23 15.98 20.62
CA ARG A 21 -13.01 15.58 19.93
C ARG A 21 -13.03 14.06 19.86
N ARG A 22 -13.46 13.51 18.72
CA ARG A 22 -13.35 12.09 18.42
C ARG A 22 -11.86 11.76 18.43
N ALA A 23 -11.44 10.94 19.40
CA ALA A 23 -10.10 10.39 19.44
C ALA A 23 -9.83 9.71 18.09
N ALA A 24 -8.85 10.22 17.35
CA ALA A 24 -8.43 9.63 16.08
C ALA A 24 -7.76 8.30 16.41
N VAL A 25 -8.48 7.20 16.16
CA VAL A 25 -7.89 5.86 16.13
C VAL A 25 -6.94 5.85 14.94
N VAL A 26 -5.64 5.99 15.20
CA VAL A 26 -4.59 5.79 14.19
C VAL A 26 -4.54 4.29 13.92
N VAL A 27 -5.46 3.82 13.05
CA VAL A 27 -5.28 2.54 12.39
C VAL A 27 -3.98 2.66 11.61
N ARG A 28 -3.02 1.77 11.84
CA ARG A 28 -1.83 1.63 10.97
C ARG A 28 -2.32 1.23 9.58
N VAL A 29 -2.74 2.21 8.78
CA VAL A 29 -3.12 1.99 7.39
C VAL A 29 -1.86 1.55 6.68
N LYS A 30 -1.92 0.38 6.00
CA LYS A 30 -0.82 -0.06 5.13
C LYS A 30 -0.41 1.13 4.24
N PRO A 31 0.88 1.43 4.06
CA PRO A 31 1.30 2.56 3.26
C PRO A 31 0.64 2.47 1.88
N THR A 32 -0.14 3.49 1.53
CA THR A 32 -0.92 3.53 0.29
C THR A 32 -0.55 4.72 -0.58
N ALA A 33 0.21 5.67 -0.04
CA ALA A 33 0.70 6.83 -0.75
C ALA A 33 2.19 6.69 -1.09
N ALA A 34 2.60 7.30 -2.20
CA ALA A 34 4.03 7.36 -2.56
C ALA A 34 4.87 8.08 -1.49
N GLY A 35 4.27 9.06 -0.79
CA GLY A 35 4.92 9.79 0.30
C GLY A 35 5.41 8.90 1.44
N ASP A 36 4.68 7.82 1.74
CA ASP A 36 5.01 6.88 2.82
C ASP A 36 6.33 6.13 2.57
N TYR A 37 6.75 6.04 1.31
CA TYR A 37 7.97 5.33 0.90
C TYR A 37 9.18 6.25 0.78
N ARG A 38 9.01 7.59 0.79
CA ARG A 38 10.12 8.54 0.65
C ARG A 38 11.12 8.48 1.81
N ALA A 39 10.62 8.17 3.01
CA ALA A 39 11.43 8.02 4.21
C ALA A 39 12.35 6.79 4.21
N LEU A 40 12.06 5.77 3.39
CA LEU A 40 12.83 4.53 3.34
C LEU A 40 14.14 4.73 2.59
N SER A 41 15.21 4.04 3.00
CA SER A 41 16.49 4.06 2.28
C SER A 41 16.37 3.42 0.88
N ALA A 42 17.34 3.67 -0.02
CA ALA A 42 17.34 3.04 -1.34
C ALA A 42 17.40 1.50 -1.26
N GLU A 43 18.15 0.97 -0.30
CA GLU A 43 18.27 -0.46 -0.04
C GLU A 43 16.95 -1.06 0.48
N GLU A 44 16.30 -0.36 1.42
CA GLU A 44 14.99 -0.76 1.95
C GLU A 44 13.93 -0.75 0.85
N LEU A 45 13.96 0.22 -0.07
CA LEU A 45 13.06 0.27 -1.22
C LEU A 45 13.25 -0.94 -2.14
N ILE A 46 14.50 -1.37 -2.37
CA ILE A 46 14.81 -2.56 -3.17
C ILE A 46 14.29 -3.82 -2.47
N GLN A 47 14.57 -3.99 -1.18
CA GLN A 47 14.07 -5.13 -0.39
C GLN A 47 12.54 -5.18 -0.38
N LYS A 48 11.89 -4.02 -0.21
CA LYS A 48 10.44 -3.91 -0.23
C LYS A 48 9.87 -4.24 -1.60
N ALA A 49 10.48 -3.79 -2.68
CA ALA A 49 10.09 -4.17 -4.05
C ALA A 49 10.22 -5.68 -4.28
N ALA A 50 11.27 -6.33 -3.78
CA ALA A 50 11.43 -7.78 -3.85
C ALA A 50 10.33 -8.52 -3.07
N SER A 51 10.02 -8.07 -1.85
CA SER A 51 8.94 -8.64 -1.04
C SER A 51 7.56 -8.53 -1.71
N LEU A 52 7.25 -7.38 -2.32
CA LEU A 52 6.00 -7.15 -3.03
C LEU A 52 5.89 -8.01 -4.31
N LYS A 53 7.02 -8.26 -5.00
CA LYS A 53 7.05 -9.19 -6.14
C LYS A 53 6.77 -10.62 -5.68
N ALA A 54 7.35 -11.06 -4.57
CA ALA A 54 7.10 -12.38 -3.99
C ALA A 54 5.65 -12.53 -3.49
N GLU A 55 5.08 -11.48 -2.89
CA GLU A 55 3.67 -11.46 -2.52
C GLU A 55 2.78 -11.56 -3.77
N TYR A 56 3.10 -10.83 -4.84
CA TYR A 56 2.35 -10.90 -6.08
C TYR A 56 2.41 -12.29 -6.74
N THR A 57 3.56 -12.97 -6.74
CA THR A 57 3.67 -14.35 -7.23
C THR A 57 2.92 -15.33 -6.35
N LYS A 58 2.92 -15.14 -5.02
CA LYS A 58 2.09 -15.90 -4.09
C LYS A 58 0.61 -15.73 -4.39
N LEU A 59 0.14 -14.50 -4.61
CA LEU A 59 -1.25 -14.23 -4.99
C LEU A 59 -1.61 -14.92 -6.31
N GLN A 60 -0.71 -14.89 -7.31
CA GLN A 60 -0.93 -15.62 -8.57
C GLN A 60 -1.06 -17.12 -8.37
N TYR A 61 -0.19 -17.71 -7.53
CA TYR A 61 -0.26 -19.13 -7.19
C TYR A 61 -1.61 -19.45 -6.55
N LEU A 62 -2.00 -18.72 -5.49
CA LEU A 62 -3.28 -18.90 -4.80
C LEU A 62 -4.49 -18.71 -5.72
N LYS A 63 -4.43 -17.77 -6.68
CA LYS A 63 -5.51 -17.61 -7.67
C LYS A 63 -5.62 -18.83 -8.60
N ARG A 64 -4.48 -19.41 -9.02
CA ARG A 64 -4.46 -20.61 -9.88
C ARG A 64 -4.94 -21.85 -9.14
N THR A 65 -4.54 -22.01 -7.89
CA THR A 65 -4.94 -23.14 -7.05
C THR A 65 -6.28 -22.94 -6.36
N ARG A 66 -6.98 -21.84 -6.63
CA ARG A 66 -8.26 -21.44 -6.01
C ARG A 66 -8.17 -21.44 -4.48
N GLY A 67 -7.05 -20.96 -3.94
CA GLY A 67 -6.78 -20.86 -2.51
C GLY A 67 -6.22 -22.14 -1.88
N LYS A 68 -6.14 -23.25 -2.61
CA LYS A 68 -5.53 -24.48 -2.10
C LYS A 68 -4.01 -24.36 -2.10
N VAL A 69 -3.37 -24.58 -0.96
CA VAL A 69 -1.90 -24.64 -0.87
C VAL A 69 -1.53 -26.10 -0.67
N THR A 70 -1.06 -26.75 -1.72
CA THR A 70 -0.53 -28.11 -1.63
C THR A 70 0.94 -28.01 -1.23
N ASN A 71 1.27 -28.41 0.01
CA ASN A 71 2.65 -28.61 0.42
C ASN A 71 3.15 -29.95 -0.16
N PRO A 72 4.26 -29.97 -0.92
CA PRO A 72 4.71 -31.18 -1.60
C PRO A 72 5.24 -32.28 -0.65
N GLU A 73 5.66 -31.92 0.57
CA GLU A 73 6.24 -32.88 1.54
C GLU A 73 5.21 -33.63 2.37
N THR A 74 4.02 -33.06 2.59
CA THR A 74 3.01 -33.62 3.49
C THR A 74 1.82 -34.22 2.76
N LEU A 75 1.61 -33.93 1.46
CA LEU A 75 0.47 -34.42 0.65
C LEU A 75 -0.90 -34.28 1.34
N GLN A 76 -0.97 -33.46 2.38
CA GLN A 76 -2.16 -33.17 3.14
C GLN A 76 -2.65 -31.82 2.65
N ASP A 77 -3.76 -31.87 1.93
CA ASP A 77 -4.64 -30.72 1.80
C ASP A 77 -5.01 -30.31 3.23
N GLN A 78 -4.42 -29.23 3.76
CA GLN A 78 -5.02 -28.59 4.91
C GLN A 78 -6.47 -28.29 4.49
N ALA A 79 -7.42 -28.82 5.24
CA ALA A 79 -8.86 -28.62 5.05
C ALA A 79 -9.29 -27.16 5.32
N ASP A 80 -8.42 -26.22 4.99
CA ASP A 80 -8.70 -24.80 4.97
C ASP A 80 -9.48 -24.54 3.67
N ASP A 81 -10.72 -24.07 3.83
CA ASP A 81 -11.51 -23.49 2.76
C ASP A 81 -10.72 -22.35 2.12
N GLY A 82 -9.85 -22.70 1.17
CA GLY A 82 -8.87 -21.79 0.59
C GLY A 82 -9.60 -20.62 -0.07
N ILE A 83 -9.65 -19.47 0.61
CA ILE A 83 -10.28 -18.29 0.06
C ILE A 83 -9.37 -17.79 -1.05
N ALA A 84 -9.84 -17.92 -2.30
CA ALA A 84 -9.13 -17.38 -3.44
C ALA A 84 -8.93 -15.86 -3.25
N PRO A 85 -7.71 -15.35 -3.50
CA PRO A 85 -7.40 -13.94 -3.27
C PRO A 85 -8.28 -13.04 -4.13
N LYS A 86 -8.82 -11.98 -3.51
CA LYS A 86 -9.77 -11.08 -4.17
C LYS A 86 -9.04 -10.12 -5.11
N GLY A 87 -9.73 -9.61 -6.13
CA GLY A 87 -9.13 -8.75 -7.15
C GLY A 87 -8.47 -7.47 -6.60
N HIS A 88 -8.95 -6.93 -5.47
CA HIS A 88 -8.35 -5.75 -4.86
C HIS A 88 -6.96 -6.02 -4.29
N GLU A 89 -6.66 -7.24 -3.82
CA GLU A 89 -5.33 -7.60 -3.28
C GLU A 89 -4.26 -7.48 -4.37
N PHE A 90 -4.53 -7.99 -5.57
CA PHE A 90 -3.66 -7.81 -6.74
C PHE A 90 -3.46 -6.34 -7.09
N LYS A 91 -4.54 -5.55 -7.06
CA LYS A 91 -4.50 -4.12 -7.36
C LYS A 91 -3.64 -3.37 -6.34
N HIS A 92 -3.74 -3.72 -5.06
CA HIS A 92 -2.94 -3.13 -4.00
C HIS A 92 -1.46 -3.47 -4.14
N ALA A 93 -1.11 -4.76 -4.28
CA ALA A 93 0.28 -5.19 -4.45
C ALA A 93 0.93 -4.52 -5.67
N ARG A 94 0.23 -4.49 -6.82
CA ARG A 94 0.74 -3.83 -8.03
C ARG A 94 0.91 -2.32 -7.85
N ARG A 95 -0.06 -1.65 -7.21
CA ARG A 95 0.01 -0.20 -6.95
C ARG A 95 1.18 0.15 -6.02
N GLN A 96 1.36 -0.60 -4.94
CA GLN A 96 2.46 -0.40 -4.01
C GLN A 96 3.82 -0.64 -4.70
N LEU A 97 3.92 -1.69 -5.51
CA LEU A 97 5.14 -1.96 -6.29
C LEU A 97 5.49 -0.80 -7.22
N SER A 98 4.50 -0.26 -7.94
CA SER A 98 4.72 0.91 -8.80
C SER A 98 5.19 2.13 -8.00
N GLN A 99 4.58 2.41 -6.84
CA GLN A 99 4.97 3.54 -5.99
C GLN A 99 6.41 3.41 -5.47
N VAL A 100 6.79 2.23 -4.98
CA VAL A 100 8.15 1.96 -4.50
C VAL A 100 9.17 2.17 -5.62
N LEU A 101 8.91 1.66 -6.82
CA LEU A 101 9.82 1.80 -7.96
C LEU A 101 9.92 3.25 -8.45
N THR A 102 8.83 4.03 -8.39
CA THR A 102 8.86 5.46 -8.70
C THR A 102 9.77 6.20 -7.72
N VAL A 103 9.61 5.99 -6.42
CA VAL A 103 10.44 6.65 -5.40
C VAL A 103 11.90 6.21 -5.52
N LEU A 104 12.16 4.93 -5.78
CA LEU A 104 13.53 4.46 -6.05
C LEU A 104 14.16 5.18 -7.24
N ARG A 105 13.40 5.39 -8.32
CA ARG A 105 13.89 6.11 -9.49
C ARG A 105 14.11 7.60 -9.20
N GLU A 106 13.24 8.24 -8.41
CA GLU A 106 13.44 9.62 -7.94
C GLU A 106 14.78 9.74 -7.20
N LYS A 107 15.10 8.78 -6.31
CA LYS A 107 16.38 8.76 -5.58
C LYS A 107 17.58 8.54 -6.50
N GLN A 108 17.52 7.58 -7.42
CA GLN A 108 18.59 7.39 -8.40
C GLN A 108 18.85 8.64 -9.24
N ILE A 109 17.80 9.39 -9.60
CA ILE A 109 17.94 10.67 -10.32
C ILE A 109 18.63 11.71 -9.43
N ALA A 110 18.26 11.78 -8.16
CA ALA A 110 18.91 12.67 -7.19
C ALA A 110 20.40 12.34 -6.99
N ASP A 111 20.75 11.05 -7.06
CA ASP A 111 22.14 10.57 -7.01
C ASP A 111 22.90 10.75 -8.34
N GLY A 112 22.27 11.33 -9.36
CA GLY A 112 22.87 11.59 -10.67
C GLY A 112 22.95 10.37 -11.61
N LEU A 113 22.30 9.26 -11.28
CA LEU A 113 22.33 8.04 -12.09
C LEU A 113 21.46 8.16 -13.35
N SER A 114 22.09 8.01 -14.51
CA SER A 114 21.38 7.92 -15.78
C SER A 114 20.53 6.65 -15.86
N ARG A 115 19.54 6.63 -16.78
CA ARG A 115 18.72 5.43 -17.01
C ARG A 115 19.55 4.25 -17.51
N LYS A 116 20.63 4.52 -18.26
CA LYS A 116 21.50 3.47 -18.81
C LYS A 116 22.30 2.82 -17.68
N ASP A 117 22.85 3.63 -16.78
CA ASP A 117 23.67 3.16 -15.66
C ASP A 117 22.82 2.36 -14.67
N ALA A 118 21.61 2.84 -14.35
CA ALA A 118 20.69 2.10 -13.49
C ALA A 118 20.36 0.70 -14.05
N ARG A 119 20.10 0.59 -15.36
CA ARG A 119 19.86 -0.71 -16.01
C ARG A 119 21.09 -1.61 -16.02
N LYS A 120 22.27 -1.01 -16.18
CA LYS A 120 23.54 -1.75 -16.15
C LYS A 120 23.76 -2.37 -14.76
N ILE A 121 23.58 -1.57 -13.70
CA ILE A 121 23.65 -2.03 -12.30
C ILE A 121 22.62 -3.13 -12.03
N GLU A 122 21.37 -2.95 -12.46
CA GLU A 122 20.33 -3.98 -12.29
C GLU A 122 20.68 -5.29 -13.02
N LYS A 123 21.24 -5.20 -14.23
CA LYS A 123 21.67 -6.37 -15.01
C LYS A 123 22.86 -7.07 -14.36
N GLU A 124 23.86 -6.31 -13.90
CA GLU A 124 25.02 -6.84 -13.19
C GLU A 124 24.60 -7.54 -11.88
N ALA A 125 23.67 -6.95 -11.14
CA ALA A 125 23.10 -7.57 -9.95
C ALA A 125 22.35 -8.88 -10.27
N ALA A 126 21.61 -8.94 -11.39
CA ALA A 126 20.94 -10.16 -11.83
C ALA A 126 21.94 -11.27 -12.20
N VAL A 127 23.03 -10.91 -12.91
CA VAL A 127 24.10 -11.84 -13.28
C VAL A 127 24.85 -12.35 -12.04
N ALA A 128 25.15 -11.47 -11.09
CA ALA A 128 25.75 -11.83 -9.81
C ALA A 128 24.85 -12.77 -8.99
N GLY A 129 23.53 -12.58 -9.07
CA GLY A 129 22.52 -13.46 -8.49
C GLY A 129 22.31 -14.79 -9.22
N GLY A 130 23.16 -15.12 -10.21
CA GLY A 130 23.13 -16.39 -10.94
C GLY A 130 22.15 -16.44 -12.12
N PHE A 131 21.46 -15.34 -12.43
CA PHE A 131 20.57 -15.26 -13.58
C PHE A 131 21.32 -14.76 -14.83
N GLY A 132 21.42 -15.58 -15.87
CA GLY A 132 22.03 -15.19 -17.16
C GLY A 132 23.47 -15.68 -17.40
N ARG A 133 23.98 -16.62 -16.59
CA ARG A 133 25.08 -17.51 -17.01
C ARG A 133 24.51 -18.71 -17.75
N PHE A 134 24.06 -18.52 -18.98
CA PHE A 134 23.76 -19.58 -19.94
C PHE A 134 24.20 -19.11 -21.33
#